data_AF-A0A971GFI0-F1
#
_entry.id   AF-A0A971GFI0-F1
#
_cell.length_a   1.000
_cell.length_b   1.000
_cell.length_c   1.000
_cell.angle_alpha   90.00
_cell.angle_beta   90.00
_cell.angle_gamma   90.00
#
_symmetry.space_group_name_H-M   'P 1'
#
loop_
_entity.id
_entity.type
_entity.pdbx_description
1 polymer ?
#
loop_
_entity_poly.entity_id
_entity_poly.type
_entity_poly.pdbx_seq_one_letter_code
_entity_poly.pdbx_strand_id
1 'polypeptide(L)'
;MLGFSPVLCREICTRAGVDPDLPAKSMTHEQSHSLTATLNEMIGLWKQNHYTPCVAVDANSGKPADFHAISLTHLTHLQHFDSISDALNFYYQSREKKEQIKNRSIHLIRLVKQNIERCEKKF
;
A
#
# COMPACT_ATOMS: atom_id res chain seq x y z
N MET A 1 12.29 17.10 -5.26
CA MET A 1 11.47 16.56 -4.16
C MET A 1 10.94 15.22 -4.63
N LEU A 2 11.61 14.12 -4.29
CA LEU A 2 11.24 12.75 -4.66
C LEU A 2 10.78 12.08 -3.36
N GLY A 3 9.59 11.49 -3.34
CA GLY A 3 9.07 10.82 -2.13
C GLY A 3 7.57 10.95 -1.86
N PHE A 4 6.82 11.73 -2.65
CA PHE A 4 5.37 11.81 -2.53
C PHE A 4 4.69 10.90 -3.55
N SER A 5 3.98 9.87 -3.06
CA SER A 5 3.12 9.05 -3.93
C SER A 5 1.84 9.80 -4.25
N PRO A 6 1.18 9.54 -5.40
CA PRO A 6 -0.11 10.17 -5.73
C PRO A 6 -1.18 9.97 -4.65
N VAL A 7 -1.15 8.81 -3.99
CA VAL A 7 -2.06 8.47 -2.88
C VAL A 7 -1.81 9.35 -1.67
N LEU A 8 -0.53 9.61 -1.33
CA LEU A 8 -0.15 10.52 -0.26
C LEU A 8 -0.56 11.97 -0.57
N CYS A 9 -0.37 12.42 -1.80
CA CYS A 9 -0.81 13.76 -2.21
C CYS A 9 -2.33 13.91 -2.05
N ARG A 10 -3.10 12.91 -2.49
CA ARG A 10 -4.56 12.90 -2.35
C ARG A 10 -4.96 12.97 -0.88
N GLU A 11 -4.31 12.21 -0.01
CA GLU A 11 -4.53 12.26 1.44
C GLU A 11 -4.26 13.65 2.04
N ILE A 12 -3.15 14.29 1.65
CA ILE A 12 -2.82 15.63 2.12
C ILE A 12 -3.89 16.64 1.69
N CYS A 13 -4.36 16.56 0.44
CA CYS A 13 -5.47 17.40 -0.03
C CYS A 13 -6.76 17.14 0.77
N THR A 14 -7.11 15.86 0.98
CA THR A 14 -8.30 15.48 1.76
C THR A 14 -8.24 16.02 3.19
N ARG A 15 -7.10 15.90 3.89
CA ARG A 15 -6.91 16.43 5.24
C ARG A 15 -6.95 17.96 5.29
N ALA A 16 -6.46 18.61 4.24
CA ALA A 16 -6.49 20.07 4.11
C ALA A 16 -7.87 20.62 3.71
N GLY A 17 -8.86 19.75 3.47
CA GLY A 17 -10.19 20.14 2.97
C GLY A 17 -10.17 20.65 1.53
N VAL A 18 -9.15 20.29 0.75
CA VAL A 18 -8.99 20.68 -0.65
C VAL A 18 -9.41 19.51 -1.53
N ASP A 19 -10.23 19.79 -2.53
CA ASP A 19 -10.57 18.79 -3.54
C ASP A 19 -9.29 18.40 -4.32
N PRO A 20 -8.86 17.13 -4.26
CA PRO A 20 -7.64 16.67 -4.94
C PRO A 20 -7.71 16.76 -6.46
N ASP A 21 -8.91 16.86 -7.05
CA ASP A 21 -9.11 16.98 -8.50
C ASP A 21 -9.27 18.46 -8.95
N LEU A 22 -9.21 19.41 -8.01
CA LEU A 22 -9.22 20.85 -8.30
C LEU A 22 -7.89 21.26 -8.98
N PRO A 23 -7.94 21.97 -10.12
CA PRO A 23 -6.74 22.53 -10.72
C PRO A 23 -6.05 23.49 -9.75
N ALA A 24 -4.73 23.38 -9.60
CA ALA A 24 -3.95 24.25 -8.71
C ALA A 24 -4.13 25.75 -8.99
N LYS A 25 -4.44 26.12 -10.23
CA LYS A 25 -4.74 27.52 -10.62
C LYS A 25 -6.06 28.05 -10.08
N SER A 26 -6.98 27.16 -9.72
CA SER A 26 -8.31 27.48 -9.19
C SER A 26 -8.34 27.41 -7.66
N MET A 27 -7.22 27.10 -7.02
CA MET A 27 -7.11 27.12 -5.56
C MET A 27 -7.11 28.54 -5.03
N THR A 28 -7.89 28.76 -3.97
CA THR A 28 -7.86 30.00 -3.20
C THR A 28 -6.60 30.10 -2.35
N HIS A 29 -6.27 31.31 -1.91
CA HIS A 29 -5.15 31.53 -0.99
C HIS A 29 -5.35 30.78 0.35
N GLU A 30 -6.59 30.71 0.84
CA GLU A 30 -6.95 29.96 2.05
C GLU A 30 -6.70 28.46 1.89
N GLN A 31 -7.09 27.87 0.76
CA GLN A 31 -6.84 26.45 0.47
C GLN A 31 -5.35 26.15 0.35
N SER A 32 -4.56 27.03 -0.27
CA SER A 32 -3.10 26.89 -0.34
C SER A 32 -2.44 26.95 1.05
N HIS A 33 -2.90 27.87 1.90
CA HIS A 33 -2.43 27.98 3.28
C HIS A 33 -2.79 26.73 4.10
N SER A 34 -4.04 26.25 3.99
CA SER A 34 -4.49 25.01 4.64
C SER A 34 -3.61 23.81 4.23
N LEU A 35 -3.39 23.64 2.92
CA LEU A 35 -2.55 22.57 2.37
C LEU A 35 -1.13 22.60 2.93
N THR A 36 -0.54 23.80 3.00
CA THR A 36 0.81 24.00 3.53
C THR A 36 0.88 23.70 5.03
N ALA A 37 -0.14 24.12 5.80
CA ALA A 37 -0.23 23.85 7.23
C ALA A 37 -0.34 22.34 7.50
N THR A 38 -1.26 21.65 6.82
CA THR A 38 -1.44 20.19 6.93
C THR A 38 -0.18 19.43 6.55
N LEU A 39 0.51 19.83 5.47
CA LEU A 39 1.76 19.21 5.07
C LEU A 39 2.84 19.36 6.16
N ASN A 40 2.98 20.56 6.73
CA ASN A 40 3.95 20.82 7.80
C ASN A 40 3.65 20.02 9.06
N GLU A 41 2.37 19.88 9.42
CA GLU A 41 1.92 19.04 10.53
C GLU A 41 2.32 17.57 10.30
N MET A 42 2.02 17.02 9.13
CA MET A 42 2.37 15.63 8.78
C MET A 42 3.88 15.40 8.78
N ILE A 43 4.68 16.34 8.25
CA ILE A 43 6.14 16.28 8.32
C ILE A 43 6.63 16.32 9.78
N GLY A 44 5.98 17.12 10.64
CA GLY A 44 6.24 17.17 12.08
C GLY A 44 6.04 15.80 12.75
N LEU A 45 4.94 15.13 12.44
CA LEU A 45 4.65 13.77 12.94
C LEU A 45 5.69 12.76 12.47
N TRP A 46 6.10 12.81 11.19
CA TRP A 46 7.13 11.90 10.66
C TRP A 46 8.48 12.10 11.31
N LYS A 47 8.88 13.35 11.58
CA LYS A 47 10.12 13.66 12.31
C LYS A 47 10.11 13.13 13.75
N GLN A 48 8.94 12.98 14.34
CA GLN A 48 8.75 12.41 15.68
C GLN A 48 8.58 10.88 15.66
N ASN A 49 8.76 10.23 14.51
CA ASN A 49 8.49 8.81 14.30
C ASN A 49 7.05 8.40 14.65
N HIS A 50 6.11 9.35 14.58
CA HIS A 50 4.70 9.09 14.81
C HIS A 50 4.05 8.60 13.51
N TYR A 51 4.08 7.28 13.32
CA TYR A 51 3.46 6.60 12.19
C TYR A 51 2.12 6.01 12.61
N THR A 52 1.20 5.89 11.65
CA THR A 52 -0.11 5.26 11.85
C THR A 52 -0.30 4.17 10.81
N PRO A 53 0.40 3.03 10.97
CA PRO A 53 0.34 1.94 10.00
C PRO A 53 -1.08 1.42 9.79
N CYS A 54 -1.46 1.24 8.53
CA CYS A 54 -2.77 0.69 8.18
C CYS A 54 -2.73 -0.16 6.90
N VAL A 55 -3.68 -1.06 6.79
CA VAL A 55 -3.93 -1.86 5.58
C VAL A 55 -5.31 -1.51 5.05
N ALA A 56 -5.38 -1.12 3.78
CA ALA A 56 -6.61 -0.91 3.07
C ALA A 56 -7.22 -2.25 2.67
N VAL A 57 -8.50 -2.44 2.97
CA VAL A 57 -9.24 -3.68 2.70
C VAL A 57 -10.30 -3.39 1.65
N ASP A 58 -10.38 -4.24 0.63
CA ASP A 58 -11.44 -4.15 -0.38
C ASP A 58 -12.78 -4.56 0.25
N ALA A 59 -13.77 -3.65 0.21
CA ALA A 59 -15.06 -3.84 0.86
C ALA A 59 -15.84 -5.07 0.34
N ASN A 60 -15.66 -5.41 -0.94
CA ASN A 60 -16.43 -6.46 -1.60
C ASN A 60 -15.83 -7.84 -1.35
N SER A 61 -14.51 -7.93 -1.36
CA SER A 61 -13.77 -9.18 -1.25
C SER A 61 -13.22 -9.46 0.15
N GLY A 62 -13.21 -8.46 1.03
CA GLY A 62 -12.60 -8.53 2.36
C GLY A 62 -11.10 -8.76 2.35
N LYS A 63 -10.45 -8.64 1.18
CA LYS A 63 -9.02 -8.91 1.01
C LYS A 63 -8.22 -7.63 1.16
N PRO A 64 -7.01 -7.71 1.73
CA PRO A 64 -6.14 -6.55 1.77
C PRO A 64 -5.75 -6.15 0.34
N ALA A 65 -6.00 -4.88 0.04
CA ALA A 65 -5.78 -4.25 -1.24
C ALA A 65 -4.41 -3.55 -1.30
N ASP A 66 -4.06 -2.80 -0.26
CA ASP A 66 -2.80 -2.07 -0.15
C ASP A 66 -2.41 -1.81 1.33
N PHE A 67 -1.18 -1.37 1.61
CA PHE A 67 -0.71 -1.03 2.96
C PHE A 67 0.03 0.32 2.98
N HIS A 68 -0.06 1.03 4.10
CA HIS A 68 0.53 2.36 4.26
C HIS A 68 1.09 2.57 5.67
N ALA A 69 2.16 3.35 5.79
CA ALA A 69 2.75 3.73 7.08
C ALA A 69 2.01 4.87 7.78
N ILE A 70 1.02 5.46 7.10
CA ILE A 70 0.14 6.50 7.62
C ILE A 70 -1.30 6.14 7.31
N SER A 71 -2.22 6.52 8.19
CA SER A 71 -3.64 6.35 7.97
C SER A 71 -4.11 7.24 6.84
N LEU A 72 -4.75 6.65 5.83
CA LEU A 72 -5.30 7.36 4.68
C LEU A 72 -6.80 7.59 4.88
N THR A 73 -7.16 8.74 5.44
CA THR A 73 -8.54 9.12 5.73
C THR A 73 -9.47 9.15 4.52
N HIS A 74 -8.92 9.33 3.31
CA HIS A 74 -9.70 9.22 2.07
C HIS A 74 -10.13 7.79 1.72
N LEU A 75 -9.58 6.76 2.39
CA LEU A 75 -9.98 5.37 2.23
C LEU A 75 -10.97 4.96 3.32
N THR A 76 -12.06 4.29 2.94
CA THR A 76 -13.17 3.95 3.83
C THR A 76 -12.93 2.72 4.70
N HIS A 77 -12.15 1.75 4.22
CA HIS A 77 -11.97 0.46 4.88
C HIS A 77 -10.51 0.25 5.23
N LEU A 78 -10.13 0.75 6.39
CA LEU A 78 -8.78 0.64 6.93
C LEU A 78 -8.75 -0.23 8.17
N GLN A 79 -7.74 -1.10 8.23
CA GLN A 79 -7.37 -1.81 9.44
C GLN A 79 -6.05 -1.23 9.97
N HIS A 80 -6.05 -0.73 11.20
CA HIS A 80 -4.88 -0.11 11.83
C HIS A 80 -4.04 -1.12 12.59
N PHE A 81 -2.73 -0.84 12.67
CA PHE A 81 -1.74 -1.67 13.31
C PHE A 81 -0.75 -0.82 14.13
N ASP A 82 -0.16 -1.43 15.16
CA ASP A 82 0.81 -0.75 16.02
C ASP A 82 2.16 -0.52 15.33
N SER A 83 2.52 -1.38 14.37
CA SER A 83 3.75 -1.25 13.60
C SER A 83 3.54 -1.50 12.10
N ILE A 84 4.42 -0.92 11.28
CA ILE A 84 4.45 -1.16 9.83
C ILE A 84 4.78 -2.62 9.52
N SER A 85 5.57 -3.27 10.38
CA SER A 85 5.87 -4.70 10.28
C SER A 85 4.63 -5.56 10.45
N ASP A 86 3.74 -5.21 11.38
CA ASP A 86 2.48 -5.94 11.60
C ASP A 86 1.50 -5.74 10.44
N ALA A 87 1.40 -4.52 9.91
CA ALA A 87 0.62 -4.23 8.71
C ALA A 87 1.13 -5.02 7.49
N LEU A 88 2.46 -5.04 7.29
CA LEU A 88 3.11 -5.83 6.24
C LEU A 88 2.85 -7.32 6.41
N ASN A 89 3.00 -7.84 7.64
CA ASN A 89 2.76 -9.24 7.95
C ASN A 89 1.30 -9.62 7.67
N PHE A 90 0.33 -8.82 8.07
CA PHE A 90 -1.08 -9.05 7.77
C PHE A 90 -1.38 -9.00 6.26
N TYR A 91 -0.88 -7.96 5.57
CA TYR A 91 -1.04 -7.79 4.13
C TYR A 91 -0.46 -8.98 3.36
N TYR A 92 0.80 -9.32 3.66
CA TYR A 92 1.48 -10.43 3.02
C TYR A 92 0.91 -11.77 3.45
N GLN A 93 0.63 -12.10 4.71
CA GLN A 93 -0.01 -13.38 5.08
C GLN A 93 -1.33 -13.63 4.35
N SER A 94 -2.14 -12.58 4.22
CA SER A 94 -3.40 -12.64 3.48
C SER A 94 -3.21 -12.84 1.97
N ARG A 95 -2.03 -12.48 1.43
CA ARG A 95 -1.63 -12.64 0.02
C ARG A 95 -0.65 -13.79 -0.26
N GLU A 96 0.07 -14.28 0.75
CA GLU A 96 1.26 -15.14 0.66
C GLU A 96 0.94 -16.61 0.52
N LYS A 97 -0.28 -17.07 0.86
CA LYS A 97 -0.71 -18.39 0.38
C LYS A 97 -0.71 -18.47 -1.15
N LYS A 98 -0.94 -17.39 -1.90
CA LYS A 98 -1.09 -17.48 -3.35
C LYS A 98 0.22 -17.51 -4.13
N GLU A 99 1.17 -16.60 -3.84
CA GLU A 99 2.43 -16.53 -4.59
C GLU A 99 3.46 -17.58 -4.13
N GLN A 100 3.54 -17.94 -2.84
CA GLN A 100 4.41 -19.04 -2.40
C GLN A 100 3.93 -20.41 -2.92
N ILE A 101 2.62 -20.70 -2.96
CA ILE A 101 2.08 -21.95 -3.58
C ILE A 101 2.29 -21.95 -5.09
N LYS A 102 2.04 -20.82 -5.76
CA LYS A 102 2.22 -20.71 -7.22
C LYS A 102 3.67 -20.96 -7.62
N ASN A 103 4.63 -20.34 -6.94
CA ASN A 103 6.05 -20.51 -7.24
C ASN A 103 6.57 -21.91 -6.85
N ARG A 104 6.07 -22.53 -5.78
CA ARG A 104 6.37 -23.93 -5.42
C ARG A 104 5.78 -24.94 -6.41
N SER A 105 4.54 -24.77 -6.87
CA SER A 105 3.89 -25.67 -7.84
C SER A 105 4.55 -25.62 -9.22
N ILE A 106 4.93 -24.42 -9.69
CA ILE A 106 5.68 -24.24 -10.93
C ILE A 106 7.03 -24.95 -10.85
N HIS A 107 7.71 -24.88 -9.70
CA HIS A 107 8.98 -25.52 -9.48
C HIS A 107 8.88 -27.06 -9.48
N LEU A 108 7.85 -27.63 -8.84
CA LEU A 108 7.65 -29.09 -8.77
C LEU A 108 7.36 -29.72 -10.15
N ILE A 109 6.49 -29.09 -10.94
CA ILE A 109 6.13 -29.55 -12.30
C ILE A 109 7.36 -29.56 -13.22
N ARG A 110 8.21 -28.54 -13.10
CA ARG A 110 9.47 -28.45 -13.86
C ARG A 110 10.41 -29.61 -13.52
N LEU A 111 10.49 -30.00 -12.24
CA LEU A 111 11.34 -31.08 -11.79
C LEU A 111 10.87 -32.46 -12.28
N VAL A 112 9.56 -32.72 -12.26
CA VAL A 112 8.97 -33.99 -12.77
C VAL A 112 9.22 -34.13 -14.28
N LYS A 113 8.97 -33.08 -15.07
CA LYS A 113 9.20 -33.08 -16.51
C LYS A 113 10.66 -33.37 -16.87
N GLN A 114 11.59 -32.73 -16.16
CA GLN A 114 13.02 -32.95 -16.38
C GLN A 114 13.46 -34.38 -16.07
N ASN A 115 12.84 -35.06 -15.11
CA ASN A 115 13.14 -36.45 -14.79
C ASN A 115 12.54 -37.43 -15.81
N ILE A 116 11.32 -37.18 -16.31
CA ILE A 116 10.71 -37.97 -17.39
C ILE A 116 11.57 -37.89 -18.66
N GLU A 117 11.95 -36.69 -19.10
CA GLU A 117 12.82 -36.48 -20.26
C GLU A 117 14.20 -37.16 -20.12
N ARG A 118 14.72 -37.26 -18.88
CA ARG A 118 15.98 -37.97 -18.60
C ARG A 118 15.83 -39.49 -18.65
N CYS A 119 14.68 -40.02 -18.25
CA CYS A 119 14.37 -41.44 -18.34
C CYS A 119 14.13 -41.86 -19.79
N GLU A 120 13.42 -41.04 -20.57
CA GLU A 120 13.15 -41.29 -22.00
C GLU A 120 14.41 -41.27 -22.86
N LYS A 121 15.44 -40.50 -22.49
CA LYS A 121 16.73 -40.44 -23.22
C LYS A 121 17.71 -41.56 -22.85
N LYS A 122 17.38 -42.37 -21.84
CA LYS A 122 18.21 -43.50 -21.37
C LYS A 122 17.75 -44.85 -21.93
N PHE A 123 16.61 -44.87 -22.61
CA PHE A 123 16.12 -45.96 -23.45
C PHE A 123 16.11 -45.51 -24.91
#